data_AF-A0A369Q1C1-F1
#
_entry.id   AF-A0A369Q1C1-F1
#
_cell.length_a   1.000
_cell.length_b   1.000
_cell.length_c   1.000
_cell.angle_alpha   90.00
_cell.angle_beta   90.00
_cell.angle_gamma   90.00
#
_symmetry.space_group_name_H-M   'P 1'
#
loop_
_entity.id
_entity.type
_entity.pdbx_description
1 polymer ?
#
loop_
_entity_poly.entity_id
_entity_poly.type
_entity_poly.pdbx_seq_one_letter_code
_entity_poly.pdbx_strand_id
1 'polypeptide(L)'
;MLKLLINSLAKEFYQQHVGFFLVGIYVLFGVVEPSQLIGYQKALLLAGISSPAGLVIIFMSWFLYSVKVHFFIKQKLLSPKYNFLKEIAALEKNIQIKLWLRLYLVILLPILIYVFLLMGLSFGYHLFLSAISVLIVFATLTWSLSWLTFYSLTFGLLKQEKQITSSRIKIKKTFLTWPLFHLFNEQPLMLLICKVLSLILFKGMLWMFADVGYDLRVLLIALLASVLCHAVLVFTLLKFETEYLNFSKSLAISTYKRFMNWLFIFGFILIPEWIFLITASHFDL
;
A
#
# COMPACT_ATOMS: atom_id res chain seq x y z
N MET A 1 -25.98 0.83 7.70
CA MET A 1 -24.99 -0.08 7.07
C MET A 1 -23.83 0.63 6.37
N LEU A 2 -24.05 1.65 5.52
CA LEU A 2 -22.96 2.34 4.82
C LEU A 2 -21.86 2.90 5.75
N LYS A 3 -22.23 3.55 6.86
CA LYS A 3 -21.27 4.06 7.85
C LYS A 3 -20.37 2.96 8.41
N LEU A 4 -20.92 1.77 8.62
CA LEU A 4 -20.19 0.61 9.11
C LEU A 4 -19.22 0.06 8.05
N LEU A 5 -19.63 0.02 6.77
CA LEU A 5 -18.75 -0.32 5.65
C LEU A 5 -17.60 0.67 5.49
N ILE A 6 -17.87 1.96 5.57
CA ILE A 6 -16.84 3.01 5.49
C ILE A 6 -15.83 2.87 6.64
N ASN A 7 -16.32 2.71 7.87
CA ASN A 7 -15.45 2.59 9.04
C ASN A 7 -14.64 1.29 9.08
N SER A 8 -15.19 0.18 8.58
CA SER A 8 -14.51 -1.12 8.61
C SER A 8 -13.64 -1.39 7.39
N LEU A 9 -14.00 -0.91 6.20
CA LEU A 9 -13.25 -1.16 4.97
C LEU A 9 -12.49 0.06 4.50
N ALA A 10 -13.15 1.21 4.31
CA ALA A 10 -12.48 2.39 3.74
C ALA A 10 -11.43 2.97 4.68
N LYS A 11 -11.77 3.14 5.97
CA LYS A 11 -10.81 3.63 6.98
C LYS A 11 -9.60 2.70 7.10
N GLU A 12 -9.83 1.40 7.19
CA GLU A 12 -8.76 0.39 7.22
C GLU A 12 -7.92 0.41 5.95
N PHE A 13 -8.53 0.59 4.77
CA PHE A 13 -7.79 0.70 3.51
C PHE A 13 -6.81 1.86 3.54
N TYR A 14 -7.28 3.06 3.90
CA TYR A 14 -6.42 4.24 3.99
C TYR A 14 -5.34 4.08 5.06
N GLN A 15 -5.68 3.53 6.23
CA GLN A 15 -4.70 3.28 7.31
C GLN A 15 -3.60 2.30 6.92
N GLN A 16 -3.95 1.22 6.20
CA GLN A 16 -2.97 0.23 5.75
C GLN A 16 -2.10 0.74 4.60
N HIS A 17 -2.55 1.76 3.87
CA HIS A 17 -1.86 2.30 2.70
C HIS A 17 -1.38 3.74 2.88
N VAL A 18 -1.31 4.26 4.11
CA VAL A 18 -0.85 5.64 4.39
C VAL A 18 0.50 5.91 3.71
N GLY A 19 1.47 5.00 3.84
CA GLY A 19 2.77 5.15 3.20
C GLY A 19 2.70 5.29 1.67
N PHE A 20 1.82 4.52 1.01
CA PHE A 20 1.59 4.64 -0.42
C PHE A 20 1.04 6.02 -0.80
N PHE A 21 0.10 6.57 -0.03
CA PHE A 21 -0.44 7.90 -0.26
C PHE A 21 0.58 9.00 0.04
N LEU A 22 1.38 8.87 1.10
CA LEU A 22 2.45 9.81 1.41
C LEU A 22 3.49 9.88 0.30
N VAL A 23 3.95 8.72 -0.19
CA VAL A 23 4.87 8.67 -1.33
C VAL A 23 4.22 9.29 -2.57
N GLY A 24 2.95 8.96 -2.85
CA GLY A 24 2.21 9.55 -3.97
C GLY A 24 2.12 11.08 -3.87
N ILE A 25 1.75 11.61 -2.71
CA ILE A 25 1.69 13.06 -2.45
C ILE A 25 3.07 13.70 -2.60
N TYR A 26 4.12 13.06 -2.07
CA TYR A 26 5.48 13.58 -2.19
C TYR A 26 5.96 13.60 -3.64
N VAL A 27 5.73 12.54 -4.42
CA VAL A 27 6.11 12.50 -5.83
C VAL A 27 5.35 13.54 -6.65
N LEU A 28 4.04 13.70 -6.37
CA LEU A 28 3.22 14.64 -7.11
C LEU A 28 3.51 16.09 -6.72
N PHE A 29 3.66 16.41 -5.44
CA PHE A 29 3.71 17.78 -4.93
C PHE A 29 5.04 18.18 -4.28
N GLY A 30 5.84 17.23 -3.79
CA GLY A 30 7.04 17.49 -3.00
C GLY A 30 8.35 17.53 -3.80
N VAL A 31 8.38 16.97 -5.01
CA VAL A 31 9.58 16.96 -5.87
C VAL A 31 9.86 18.33 -6.51
N VAL A 32 8.85 19.19 -6.57
CA VAL A 32 8.92 20.47 -7.30
C VAL A 32 9.05 21.64 -6.33
N GLU A 33 9.79 22.67 -6.75
CA GLU A 33 9.94 23.90 -5.97
C GLU A 33 8.56 24.53 -5.68
N PRO A 34 8.32 25.04 -4.45
CA PRO A 34 7.02 25.59 -4.06
C PRO A 34 6.49 26.69 -5.00
N SER A 35 7.39 27.50 -5.58
CA SER A 35 7.05 28.59 -6.50
C SER A 35 6.45 28.10 -7.83
N GLN A 36 6.79 26.88 -8.26
CA GLN A 36 6.39 26.30 -9.54
C GLN A 36 5.25 25.27 -9.42
N LEU A 37 4.81 24.96 -8.20
CA LEU A 37 3.88 23.88 -7.89
C LEU A 37 2.60 23.93 -8.74
N ILE A 38 1.94 25.09 -8.80
CA ILE A 38 0.68 25.25 -9.53
C ILE A 38 0.89 25.07 -11.04
N GLY A 39 1.95 25.67 -11.57
CA GLY A 39 2.31 25.57 -12.99
C GLY A 39 2.59 24.12 -13.40
N TYR A 40 3.39 23.42 -12.58
CA TYR A 40 3.70 22.01 -12.77
C TYR A 40 2.44 21.13 -12.76
N GLN A 41 1.57 21.26 -11.75
CA GLN A 41 0.34 20.46 -11.68
C GLN A 41 -0.58 20.72 -12.88
N LYS A 42 -0.73 21.99 -13.28
CA LYS A 42 -1.54 22.33 -14.45
C LYS A 42 -0.96 21.73 -15.72
N ALA A 43 0.35 21.82 -15.92
CA ALA A 43 1.04 21.24 -17.07
C ALA A 43 0.90 19.70 -17.10
N LEU A 44 1.06 19.04 -15.95
CA LEU A 44 0.92 17.59 -15.82
C LEU A 44 -0.50 17.12 -16.17
N LEU A 45 -1.53 17.77 -15.62
CA LEU A 45 -2.92 17.46 -15.93
C LEU A 45 -3.24 17.72 -17.39
N LEU A 46 -2.76 18.84 -17.94
CA LEU A 46 -2.99 19.23 -19.34
C LEU A 46 -2.32 18.26 -20.32
N ALA A 47 -1.08 17.85 -20.06
CA ALA A 47 -0.38 16.82 -20.83
C ALA A 47 -1.13 15.48 -20.82
N GLY A 48 -1.78 15.17 -19.69
CA GLY A 48 -2.62 13.99 -19.54
C GLY A 48 -3.89 14.00 -20.39
N ILE A 49 -4.53 15.16 -20.60
CA ILE A 49 -5.81 15.25 -21.33
C ILE A 49 -5.67 15.68 -22.79
N SER A 50 -4.55 16.29 -23.16
CA SER A 50 -4.32 16.83 -24.51
C SER A 50 -3.97 15.75 -25.53
N SER A 51 -3.45 14.60 -25.09
CA SER A 51 -3.03 13.51 -25.96
C SER A 51 -3.70 12.18 -25.60
N PRO A 52 -4.02 11.32 -26.60
CA PRO A 52 -4.53 9.97 -26.33
C PRO A 52 -3.57 9.13 -25.47
N ALA A 53 -2.26 9.29 -25.67
CA ALA A 53 -1.24 8.61 -24.88
C ALA A 53 -1.30 9.03 -23.39
N GLY A 54 -1.47 10.33 -23.12
CA GLY A 54 -1.67 10.85 -21.76
C GLY A 54 -2.91 10.25 -21.08
N LEU A 55 -4.02 10.17 -21.81
CA LEU A 55 -5.27 9.58 -21.29
C LEU A 55 -5.08 8.10 -20.97
N VAL A 56 -4.41 7.33 -21.84
CA VAL A 56 -4.10 5.92 -21.59
C VAL A 56 -3.27 5.76 -20.31
N ILE A 57 -2.26 6.61 -20.07
CA ILE A 57 -1.44 6.57 -18.85
C ILE A 57 -2.30 6.85 -17.61
N ILE A 58 -3.17 7.85 -17.66
CA ILE A 58 -4.08 8.17 -16.54
C ILE A 58 -5.04 7.00 -16.28
N PHE A 59 -5.69 6.47 -17.32
CA PHE A 59 -6.66 5.39 -17.20
C PHE A 59 -6.00 4.08 -16.73
N MET A 60 -4.80 3.77 -17.21
CA MET A 60 -4.03 2.62 -16.73
C MET A 60 -3.69 2.79 -15.24
N SER A 61 -3.29 3.98 -14.82
CA SER A 61 -3.01 4.28 -13.40
C SER A 61 -4.27 4.09 -12.53
N TRP A 62 -5.43 4.57 -13.01
CA TRP A 62 -6.71 4.40 -12.32
C TRP A 62 -7.17 2.95 -12.27
N PHE A 63 -6.94 2.20 -13.35
CA PHE A 63 -7.22 0.76 -13.40
C PHE A 63 -6.36 -0.01 -12.39
N LEU A 64 -5.04 0.24 -12.34
CA LEU A 64 -4.15 -0.40 -11.37
C LEU A 64 -4.56 -0.12 -9.92
N TYR A 65 -4.90 1.13 -9.61
CA TYR A 65 -5.41 1.49 -8.28
C TYR A 65 -6.76 0.81 -7.98
N SER A 66 -7.67 0.77 -8.94
CA SER A 66 -8.97 0.09 -8.83
C SER A 66 -8.83 -1.41 -8.57
N VAL A 67 -7.90 -2.07 -9.27
CA VAL A 67 -7.56 -3.48 -9.07
C VAL A 67 -7.00 -3.71 -7.66
N LYS A 68 -6.09 -2.84 -7.19
CA LYS A 68 -5.56 -2.90 -5.81
C LYS A 68 -6.69 -2.80 -4.77
N VAL A 69 -7.61 -1.86 -4.94
CA VAL A 69 -8.78 -1.71 -4.06
C VAL A 69 -9.68 -2.95 -4.10
N HIS A 70 -9.93 -3.50 -5.28
CA HIS A 70 -10.74 -4.73 -5.42
C HIS A 70 -10.11 -5.91 -4.69
N PHE A 71 -8.80 -6.13 -4.86
CA PHE A 71 -8.08 -7.19 -4.14
C PHE A 71 -8.15 -7.02 -2.64
N PHE A 72 -7.98 -5.79 -2.13
CA PHE A 72 -8.11 -5.50 -0.72
C PHE A 72 -9.50 -5.89 -0.19
N ILE A 73 -10.58 -5.45 -0.85
CA ILE A 73 -11.94 -5.76 -0.42
C ILE A 73 -12.19 -7.26 -0.47
N LYS A 74 -11.75 -7.94 -1.55
CA LYS A 74 -11.86 -9.40 -1.68
C LYS A 74 -11.16 -10.14 -0.53
N GLN A 75 -9.95 -9.72 -0.15
CA GLN A 75 -9.24 -10.31 0.98
C GLN A 75 -9.97 -10.08 2.31
N LYS A 76 -10.56 -8.90 2.52
CA LYS A 76 -11.36 -8.62 3.72
C LYS A 76 -12.63 -9.48 3.76
N LEU A 77 -13.32 -9.66 2.64
CA LEU A 77 -14.52 -10.52 2.56
C LEU A 77 -14.24 -12.00 2.89
N LEU A 78 -13.03 -12.48 2.64
CA LEU A 78 -12.60 -13.83 3.00
C LEU A 78 -12.19 -13.97 4.47
N SER A 79 -11.94 -12.87 5.17
CA SER A 79 -11.47 -12.89 6.54
C SER A 79 -12.61 -13.16 7.53
N PRO A 80 -12.44 -14.05 8.52
CA PRO A 80 -13.48 -14.35 9.51
C PRO A 80 -13.87 -13.15 10.35
N LYS A 81 -12.95 -12.19 10.56
CA LYS A 81 -13.20 -10.92 11.27
C LYS A 81 -14.29 -10.06 10.59
N TYR A 82 -14.52 -10.27 9.30
CA TYR A 82 -15.46 -9.50 8.49
C TYR A 82 -16.68 -10.33 8.05
N ASN A 83 -16.97 -11.44 8.76
CA ASN A 83 -18.12 -12.28 8.44
C ASN A 83 -19.45 -11.51 8.43
N PHE A 84 -19.60 -10.44 9.21
CA PHE A 84 -20.78 -9.56 9.18
C PHE A 84 -21.05 -8.96 7.78
N LEU A 85 -20.04 -8.87 6.90
CA LEU A 85 -20.22 -8.40 5.52
C LEU A 85 -21.00 -9.40 4.67
N LYS A 86 -21.02 -10.69 5.05
CA LYS A 86 -21.80 -11.71 4.34
C LYS A 86 -23.30 -11.51 4.55
N GLU A 87 -23.73 -10.90 5.67
CA GLU A 87 -25.13 -10.52 5.91
C GLU A 87 -25.65 -9.51 4.87
N ILE A 88 -24.77 -8.77 4.20
CA ILE A 88 -25.15 -7.85 3.12
C ILE A 88 -25.74 -8.63 1.93
N ALA A 89 -25.34 -9.88 1.73
CA ALA A 89 -25.86 -10.74 0.66
C ALA A 89 -27.35 -11.05 0.81
N ALA A 90 -27.92 -10.90 2.02
CA ALA A 90 -29.35 -11.10 2.26
C ALA A 90 -30.22 -9.89 1.84
N LEU A 91 -29.62 -8.74 1.54
CA LEU A 91 -30.35 -7.55 1.09
C LEU A 91 -30.79 -7.68 -0.37
N GLU A 92 -31.78 -6.88 -0.78
CA GLU A 92 -32.15 -6.78 -2.19
C GLU A 92 -31.00 -6.27 -3.06
N LYS A 93 -30.90 -6.81 -4.28
CA LYS A 93 -29.86 -6.49 -5.28
C LYS A 93 -29.59 -4.99 -5.45
N ASN A 94 -30.64 -4.19 -5.56
CA ASN A 94 -30.51 -2.74 -5.80
C ASN A 94 -29.90 -2.01 -4.60
N ILE A 95 -30.22 -2.46 -3.38
CA ILE A 95 -29.66 -1.91 -2.14
C ILE A 95 -28.19 -2.29 -2.04
N GLN A 96 -27.84 -3.54 -2.33
CA GLN A 96 -26.45 -4.01 -2.32
C GLN A 96 -25.58 -3.21 -3.30
N ILE A 97 -26.00 -3.08 -4.56
CA ILE A 97 -25.22 -2.34 -5.58
C ILE A 97 -25.04 -0.88 -5.17
N LYS A 98 -26.09 -0.22 -4.66
CA LYS A 98 -26.00 1.17 -4.16
C LYS A 98 -25.02 1.30 -2.99
N LEU A 99 -25.00 0.34 -2.06
CA LEU A 99 -24.06 0.32 -0.94
C LEU A 99 -22.61 0.15 -1.40
N TRP A 100 -22.34 -0.80 -2.29
CA TRP A 100 -21.01 -1.02 -2.86
C TRP A 100 -20.54 0.18 -3.66
N LEU A 101 -21.41 0.79 -4.48
CA LEU A 101 -21.10 2.00 -5.25
C LEU A 101 -20.65 3.14 -4.34
N ARG A 102 -21.42 3.42 -3.28
CA ARG A 102 -21.06 4.48 -2.31
C ARG A 102 -19.76 4.17 -1.59
N LEU A 103 -19.47 2.92 -1.26
CA LEU A 103 -18.20 2.53 -0.66
C LEU A 103 -17.03 2.77 -1.62
N TYR A 104 -17.16 2.33 -2.88
CA TYR A 104 -16.10 2.53 -3.88
C TYR A 104 -15.86 4.00 -4.16
N LEU A 105 -16.89 4.85 -4.19
CA LEU A 105 -16.70 6.31 -4.31
C LEU A 105 -15.85 6.89 -3.17
N VAL A 106 -16.00 6.38 -1.94
CA VAL A 106 -15.20 6.82 -0.78
C VAL A 106 -13.77 6.30 -0.85
N ILE A 107 -13.53 5.07 -1.31
CA ILE A 107 -12.18 4.50 -1.41
C ILE A 107 -11.41 5.04 -2.64
N LEU A 108 -12.14 5.39 -3.69
CA LEU A 108 -11.61 6.00 -4.91
C LEU A 108 -11.60 7.53 -4.85
N LEU A 109 -11.74 8.12 -3.65
CA LEU A 109 -11.76 9.57 -3.45
C LEU A 109 -10.53 10.29 -4.04
N PRO A 110 -9.29 9.76 -3.96
CA PRO A 110 -8.14 10.35 -4.66
C PRO A 110 -8.37 10.48 -6.16
N ILE A 111 -8.89 9.44 -6.82
CA ILE A 111 -9.22 9.48 -8.24
C ILE A 111 -10.36 10.46 -8.51
N LEU A 112 -11.39 10.47 -7.65
CA LEU A 112 -12.54 11.36 -7.79
C LEU A 112 -12.11 12.84 -7.77
N ILE A 113 -11.17 13.22 -6.90
CA ILE A 113 -10.59 14.57 -6.88
C ILE A 113 -9.95 14.89 -8.24
N TYR A 114 -9.15 13.96 -8.78
CA TYR A 114 -8.54 14.13 -10.10
C TYR A 114 -9.56 14.21 -11.23
N VAL A 115 -10.65 13.45 -11.19
CA VAL A 115 -11.75 13.54 -12.17
C VAL A 115 -12.31 14.96 -12.23
N PHE A 116 -12.58 15.58 -11.08
CA PHE A 116 -13.07 16.97 -11.04
C PHE A 116 -12.07 17.97 -11.61
N LEU A 117 -10.78 17.83 -11.28
CA LEU A 117 -9.72 18.70 -11.81
C LEU A 117 -9.56 18.55 -13.33
N LEU A 118 -9.55 17.30 -13.83
CA LEU A 118 -9.43 17.00 -15.26
C LEU A 118 -10.65 17.51 -16.03
N MET A 119 -11.86 17.38 -15.48
CA MET A 119 -13.06 17.95 -16.11
C MET A 119 -12.97 19.47 -16.17
N GLY A 120 -12.64 20.15 -15.06
CA GLY A 120 -12.52 21.60 -15.02
C GLY A 120 -11.52 22.15 -16.06
N LEU A 121 -10.35 21.50 -16.18
CA LEU A 121 -9.37 21.86 -17.20
C LEU A 121 -9.84 21.53 -18.62
N SER A 122 -10.47 20.37 -18.82
CA SER A 122 -10.97 19.99 -20.16
C SER A 122 -12.03 20.98 -20.67
N PHE A 123 -12.93 21.46 -19.81
CA PHE A 123 -13.87 22.51 -20.17
C PHE A 123 -13.17 23.85 -20.46
N GLY A 124 -12.19 24.24 -19.64
CA GLY A 124 -11.43 25.49 -19.84
C GLY A 124 -10.60 25.52 -21.12
N TYR A 125 -10.17 24.37 -21.63
CA TYR A 125 -9.39 24.23 -22.86
C TYR A 125 -10.19 23.66 -24.04
N HIS A 126 -11.52 23.60 -23.94
CA HIS A 126 -12.42 23.06 -24.98
C HIS A 126 -12.16 21.60 -25.42
N LEU A 127 -11.53 20.80 -24.56
CA LEU A 127 -11.22 19.38 -24.77
C LEU A 127 -12.40 18.48 -24.35
N PHE A 128 -13.58 18.68 -24.94
CA PHE A 128 -14.81 17.99 -24.54
C PHE A 128 -14.74 16.46 -24.67
N LEU A 129 -14.03 15.96 -25.69
CA LEU A 129 -13.87 14.51 -25.90
C LEU A 129 -13.09 13.86 -24.75
N SER A 130 -12.05 14.53 -24.26
CA SER A 130 -11.27 14.10 -23.10
C SER A 130 -12.10 14.15 -21.82
N ALA A 131 -12.95 15.17 -21.65
CA ALA A 131 -13.87 15.25 -20.51
C ALA A 131 -14.86 14.08 -20.47
N ILE A 132 -15.48 13.77 -21.62
CA ILE A 132 -16.45 12.69 -21.75
C ILE A 132 -15.77 11.33 -21.51
N SER A 133 -14.58 11.12 -22.08
CA SER A 133 -13.86 9.85 -21.89
C SER A 133 -13.47 9.63 -20.43
N VAL A 134 -12.99 10.66 -19.74
CA VAL A 134 -12.70 10.62 -18.29
C VAL A 134 -13.92 10.22 -17.48
N LEU A 135 -15.08 10.82 -17.75
CA LEU A 135 -16.33 10.52 -17.04
C LEU A 135 -16.79 9.09 -17.29
N ILE A 136 -16.79 8.64 -18.55
CA ILE A 136 -17.19 7.27 -18.92
C ILE A 136 -16.28 6.24 -18.27
N VAL A 137 -14.96 6.42 -18.34
CA VAL A 137 -13.99 5.49 -17.74
C VAL A 137 -14.16 5.43 -16.21
N PHE A 138 -14.32 6.57 -15.54
CA PHE A 138 -14.54 6.58 -14.09
C PHE A 138 -15.87 5.91 -13.69
N ALA A 139 -16.96 6.21 -14.41
CA ALA A 139 -18.27 5.61 -14.16
C ALA A 139 -18.27 4.10 -14.41
N THR A 140 -17.63 3.64 -15.49
CA THR A 140 -17.50 2.20 -15.80
C THR A 140 -16.63 1.46 -14.79
N LEU A 141 -15.52 2.07 -14.33
CA LEU A 141 -14.69 1.49 -13.26
C LEU A 141 -15.47 1.34 -11.95
N THR A 142 -16.12 2.40 -11.47
CA THR A 142 -16.89 2.36 -10.21
C THR A 142 -18.06 1.39 -10.28
N TRP A 143 -18.78 1.35 -11.41
CA TRP A 143 -19.89 0.42 -11.62
C TRP A 143 -19.41 -1.04 -11.69
N SER A 144 -18.37 -1.31 -12.50
CA SER A 144 -17.83 -2.67 -12.65
C SER A 144 -17.31 -3.24 -11.33
N LEU A 145 -16.58 -2.44 -10.54
CA LEU A 145 -16.10 -2.84 -9.21
C LEU A 145 -17.25 -3.20 -8.26
N SER A 146 -18.31 -2.39 -8.25
CA SER A 146 -19.50 -2.60 -7.42
C SER A 146 -20.28 -3.85 -7.85
N TRP A 147 -20.38 -4.07 -9.16
CA TRP A 147 -21.01 -5.27 -9.71
C TRP A 147 -20.20 -6.54 -9.42
N LEU A 148 -18.88 -6.49 -9.57
CA LEU A 148 -17.99 -7.61 -9.29
C LEU A 148 -18.04 -8.03 -7.81
N THR A 149 -18.05 -7.06 -6.89
CA THR A 149 -18.21 -7.36 -5.45
C THR A 149 -19.58 -7.94 -5.13
N PHE A 150 -20.65 -7.33 -5.65
CA PHE A 150 -22.02 -7.87 -5.54
C PHE A 150 -22.09 -9.33 -6.02
N TYR A 151 -21.55 -9.61 -7.22
CA TYR A 151 -21.53 -10.95 -7.79
C TYR A 151 -20.71 -11.92 -6.92
N SER A 152 -19.52 -11.49 -6.48
CA SER A 152 -18.64 -12.31 -5.64
C SER A 152 -19.25 -12.65 -4.28
N LEU A 153 -20.09 -11.78 -3.72
CA LEU A 153 -20.73 -11.99 -2.43
C LEU A 153 -21.96 -12.89 -2.56
N THR A 154 -22.84 -12.56 -3.52
CA THR A 154 -24.11 -13.28 -3.70
C THR A 154 -23.88 -14.69 -4.20
N PHE A 155 -23.01 -14.86 -5.20
CA PHE A 155 -22.73 -16.18 -5.79
C PHE A 155 -21.52 -16.88 -5.15
N GLY A 156 -20.67 -16.16 -4.41
CA GLY A 156 -19.55 -16.77 -3.68
C GLY A 156 -20.00 -17.62 -2.50
N LEU A 157 -21.16 -17.33 -1.90
CA LEU A 157 -21.76 -18.18 -0.85
C LEU A 157 -22.14 -19.58 -1.35
N LEU A 158 -22.43 -19.72 -2.65
CA LEU A 158 -22.72 -21.02 -3.28
C LEU A 158 -21.44 -21.83 -3.55
N LYS A 159 -20.28 -21.17 -3.58
CA LYS A 159 -18.99 -21.83 -3.83
C LYS A 159 -18.38 -22.23 -2.50
N GLN A 160 -18.88 -23.38 -2.01
CA GLN A 160 -18.35 -24.14 -0.89
C GLN A 160 -16.82 -24.09 -0.87
N GLU A 161 -16.25 -23.78 0.30
CA GLU A 161 -14.82 -23.60 0.53
C GLU A 161 -14.04 -24.74 -0.13
N LYS A 162 -13.37 -24.44 -1.25
CA LYS A 162 -12.24 -25.28 -1.67
C LYS A 162 -11.19 -25.09 -0.60
N GLN A 163 -11.21 -26.02 0.35
CA GLN A 163 -10.18 -26.24 1.33
C GLN A 163 -8.90 -26.48 0.54
N ILE A 164 -8.13 -25.41 0.29
CA ILE A 164 -6.82 -25.51 -0.33
C ILE A 164 -5.96 -26.21 0.71
N THR A 165 -5.91 -27.54 0.64
CA THR A 165 -4.98 -28.39 1.35
C THR A 165 -3.60 -28.16 0.77
N SER A 166 -3.02 -26.98 1.04
CA SER A 166 -1.63 -26.75 0.74
C SER A 166 -0.83 -27.62 1.71
N SER A 167 -0.27 -28.72 1.20
CA SER A 167 0.70 -29.55 1.90
C SER A 167 1.94 -28.70 2.16
N ARG A 168 1.92 -27.93 3.26
CA ARG A 168 3.08 -27.23 3.76
C ARG A 168 3.76 -28.12 4.78
N ILE A 169 5.02 -28.42 4.50
CA ILE A 169 5.97 -29.04 5.40
C ILE A 169 5.82 -28.37 6.78
N LYS A 170 5.40 -29.15 7.78
CA LYS A 170 5.22 -28.67 9.16
C LYS A 170 6.59 -28.50 9.82
N ILE A 171 7.30 -27.46 9.44
CA ILE A 171 8.47 -27.01 10.21
C ILE A 171 7.94 -26.60 11.58
N LYS A 172 8.47 -27.20 12.67
CA LYS A 172 8.13 -26.78 14.03
C LYS A 172 8.57 -25.33 14.20
N LYS A 173 7.62 -24.41 14.18
CA LYS A 173 7.88 -22.97 14.29
C LYS A 173 8.06 -22.61 15.76
N THR A 174 9.31 -22.36 16.16
CA THR A 174 9.64 -21.81 17.47
C THR A 174 9.01 -20.43 17.63
N PHE A 175 8.50 -20.12 18.83
CA PHE A 175 7.90 -18.83 19.17
C PHE A 175 8.73 -17.62 18.73
N LEU A 176 10.07 -17.73 18.74
CA LEU A 176 10.99 -16.67 18.33
C LEU A 176 10.88 -16.29 16.84
N THR A 177 10.56 -17.23 15.95
CA THR A 177 10.57 -16.98 14.49
C THR A 177 9.24 -16.50 13.94
N TRP A 178 8.20 -16.39 14.78
CA TRP A 178 6.87 -15.99 14.33
C TRP A 178 6.79 -14.58 13.74
N PRO A 179 7.42 -13.53 14.30
CA PRO A 179 7.37 -12.20 13.71
C PRO A 179 8.04 -12.17 12.32
N LEU A 180 9.16 -12.87 12.15
CA LEU A 180 9.81 -13.03 10.85
C LEU A 180 8.90 -13.80 9.86
N PHE A 181 8.30 -14.89 10.31
CA PHE A 181 7.41 -15.68 9.45
C PHE A 181 6.19 -14.87 8.99
N HIS A 182 5.62 -14.06 9.89
CA HIS A 182 4.55 -13.13 9.54
C HIS A 182 5.02 -12.13 8.47
N LEU A 183 6.21 -11.55 8.65
CA LEU A 183 6.76 -10.59 7.71
C LEU A 183 6.99 -11.20 6.31
N PHE A 184 7.56 -12.40 6.23
CA PHE A 184 7.84 -13.08 4.97
C PHE A 184 6.61 -13.63 4.25
N ASN A 185 5.60 -14.11 4.98
CA ASN A 185 4.44 -14.78 4.36
C ASN A 185 3.24 -13.87 4.16
N GLU A 186 2.97 -12.99 5.13
CA GLU A 186 1.77 -12.14 5.12
C GLU A 186 2.08 -10.73 4.59
N GLN A 187 3.33 -10.27 4.70
CA GLN A 187 3.75 -8.90 4.33
C GLN A 187 4.96 -8.85 3.36
N PRO A 188 5.12 -9.77 2.38
CA PRO A 188 6.32 -9.84 1.54
C PRO A 188 6.54 -8.58 0.70
N LEU A 189 5.45 -7.96 0.23
CA LEU A 189 5.53 -6.73 -0.56
C LEU A 189 6.06 -5.55 0.25
N MET A 190 5.64 -5.42 1.52
CA MET A 190 6.11 -4.34 2.39
C MET A 190 7.59 -4.50 2.74
N LEU A 191 8.02 -5.75 2.99
CA LEU A 191 9.44 -6.08 3.17
C LEU A 191 10.23 -5.69 1.92
N LEU A 192 9.78 -6.12 0.73
CA LEU A 192 10.47 -5.84 -0.53
C LEU A 192 10.57 -4.33 -0.79
N ILE A 193 9.47 -3.60 -0.65
CA ILE A 193 9.46 -2.14 -0.85
C ILE A 193 10.41 -1.45 0.14
N CYS A 194 10.39 -1.83 1.43
CA CYS A 194 11.32 -1.25 2.40
C CYS A 194 12.78 -1.56 2.04
N LYS A 195 13.09 -2.75 1.54
CA LYS A 195 14.44 -3.14 1.12
C LYS A 195 14.91 -2.42 -0.13
N VAL A 196 14.04 -2.28 -1.12
CA VAL A 196 14.37 -1.52 -2.34
C VAL A 196 14.58 -0.05 -1.98
N LEU A 197 13.70 0.52 -1.16
CA LEU A 197 13.79 1.90 -0.73
C LEU A 197 15.02 2.16 0.15
N SER A 198 15.35 1.25 1.08
CA SER A 198 16.55 1.36 1.93
C SER A 198 17.84 1.39 1.10
N LEU A 199 17.93 0.56 0.06
CA LEU A 199 19.05 0.53 -0.88
C LEU A 199 19.11 1.78 -1.77
N ILE A 200 17.97 2.23 -2.30
CA ILE A 200 17.89 3.46 -3.10
C ILE A 200 18.32 4.66 -2.27
N LEU A 201 17.84 4.79 -1.03
CA LEU A 201 18.23 5.88 -0.15
C LEU A 201 19.72 5.82 0.20
N PHE A 202 20.24 4.65 0.54
CA PHE A 202 21.66 4.50 0.84
C PHE A 202 22.53 4.92 -0.35
N LYS A 203 22.26 4.39 -1.54
CA LYS A 203 23.03 4.71 -2.76
C LYS A 203 22.80 6.14 -3.22
N GLY A 204 21.59 6.65 -3.10
CA GLY A 204 21.22 8.02 -3.45
C GLY A 204 21.96 9.04 -2.59
N MET A 205 22.07 8.79 -1.28
CA MET A 205 22.86 9.64 -0.38
C MET A 205 24.35 9.62 -0.70
N LEU A 206 24.92 8.45 -1.02
CA LEU A 206 26.32 8.37 -1.46
C LEU A 206 26.55 9.13 -2.76
N TRP A 207 25.61 9.04 -3.72
CA TRP A 207 25.73 9.73 -5.00
C TRP A 207 25.61 11.24 -4.85
N MET A 208 24.70 11.72 -3.98
CA MET A 208 24.51 13.15 -3.70
C MET A 208 25.75 13.80 -3.08
N PHE A 209 26.56 13.03 -2.35
CA PHE A 209 27.78 13.50 -1.69
C PHE A 209 29.06 12.96 -2.34
N ALA A 210 28.99 12.49 -3.59
CA ALA A 210 30.16 11.95 -4.29
C ALA A 210 31.32 12.96 -4.36
N ASP A 211 31.01 14.26 -4.43
CA ASP A 211 31.99 15.34 -4.54
C ASP A 211 32.73 15.65 -3.22
N VAL A 212 32.22 15.16 -2.08
CA VAL A 212 32.78 15.43 -0.74
C VAL A 212 33.93 14.47 -0.39
N GLY A 213 34.17 13.45 -1.23
CA GLY A 213 35.16 12.41 -0.98
C GLY A 213 34.72 11.41 0.11
N TYR A 214 35.64 10.54 0.50
CA TYR A 214 35.37 9.39 1.38
C TYR A 214 35.32 9.78 2.86
N ASP A 215 34.31 10.54 3.26
CA ASP A 215 34.06 10.83 4.68
C ASP A 215 33.13 9.75 5.28
N LEU A 216 33.59 9.11 6.35
CA LEU A 216 32.82 8.15 7.15
C LEU A 216 31.47 8.73 7.60
N ARG A 217 31.38 10.06 7.79
CA ARG A 217 30.13 10.75 8.12
C ARG A 217 29.07 10.58 7.04
N VAL A 218 29.45 10.64 5.76
CA VAL A 218 28.52 10.45 4.63
C VAL A 218 27.97 9.03 4.64
N LEU A 219 28.81 8.03 4.91
CA LEU A 219 28.40 6.63 5.04
C LEU A 219 27.43 6.42 6.20
N LEU A 220 27.68 7.04 7.35
CA LEU A 220 26.79 6.97 8.52
C LEU A 220 25.45 7.68 8.26
N ILE A 221 25.44 8.80 7.55
CA ILE A 221 24.20 9.50 7.17
C ILE A 221 23.40 8.66 6.17
N ALA A 222 24.06 8.05 5.19
CA ALA A 222 23.43 7.12 4.24
C ALA A 222 22.83 5.90 4.96
N LEU A 223 23.56 5.33 5.93
CA LEU A 223 23.06 4.24 6.77
C LEU A 223 21.86 4.69 7.61
N LEU A 224 21.92 5.86 8.23
CA LEU A 224 20.82 6.39 9.03
C LEU A 224 19.55 6.55 8.20
N ALA A 225 19.66 7.12 6.99
CA ALA A 225 18.53 7.25 6.06
C ALA A 225 17.93 5.89 5.67
N SER A 226 18.79 4.90 5.43
CA SER A 226 18.39 3.52 5.11
C SER A 226 17.70 2.81 6.29
N VAL A 227 18.22 2.98 7.51
CA VAL A 227 17.66 2.41 8.74
C VAL A 227 16.30 3.04 9.07
N LEU A 228 16.13 4.36 8.87
CA LEU A 228 14.85 5.04 9.10
C LEU A 228 13.70 4.45 8.26
N CYS A 229 13.98 3.96 7.04
CA CYS A 229 13.00 3.28 6.21
C CYS A 229 12.41 2.02 6.89
N HIS A 230 13.17 1.37 7.77
CA HIS A 230 12.74 0.15 8.47
C HIS A 230 11.76 0.42 9.61
N ALA A 231 11.55 1.69 10.02
CA ALA A 231 10.59 2.05 11.06
C ALA A 231 9.17 1.52 10.75
N VAL A 232 8.79 1.48 9.47
CA VAL A 232 7.51 0.93 9.01
C VAL A 232 7.42 -0.58 9.30
N LEU A 233 8.50 -1.33 9.08
CA LEU A 233 8.55 -2.76 9.38
C LEU A 233 8.43 -3.01 10.88
N VAL A 234 9.15 -2.22 11.69
CA VAL A 234 9.08 -2.28 13.15
C VAL A 234 7.66 -2.04 13.64
N PHE A 235 6.98 -1.02 13.11
CA PHE A 235 5.60 -0.70 13.47
C PHE A 235 4.64 -1.85 13.13
N THR A 236 4.78 -2.47 11.96
CA THR A 236 3.95 -3.62 11.58
C THR A 236 4.19 -4.83 12.48
N LEU A 237 5.45 -5.10 12.85
CA LEU A 237 5.79 -6.20 13.76
C LEU A 237 5.22 -5.96 15.16
N LEU A 238 5.27 -4.72 15.66
CA LEU A 238 4.67 -4.34 16.93
C LEU A 238 3.14 -4.50 16.89
N LYS A 239 2.50 -4.04 15.82
CA LYS A 239 1.05 -4.23 15.61
C LYS A 239 0.70 -5.71 15.61
N PHE A 240 1.48 -6.54 14.92
CA PHE A 240 1.30 -8.00 14.92
C PHE A 240 1.42 -8.60 16.33
N GLU A 241 2.43 -8.19 17.12
CA GLU A 241 2.60 -8.68 18.49
C GLU A 241 1.40 -8.31 19.37
N THR A 242 0.94 -7.05 19.30
CA THR A 242 -0.17 -6.56 20.11
C THR A 242 -1.52 -7.18 19.73
N GLU A 243 -1.80 -7.38 18.44
CA GLU A 243 -3.11 -7.87 17.97
C GLU A 243 -3.22 -9.40 17.97
N TYR A 244 -2.13 -10.11 17.63
CA TYR A 244 -2.17 -11.56 17.40
C TYR A 244 -1.38 -12.36 18.46
N LEU A 245 -0.32 -11.78 19.01
CA LEU A 245 0.52 -12.43 20.02
C LEU A 245 0.27 -11.89 21.44
N ASN A 246 -0.89 -11.29 21.71
CA ASN A 246 -1.16 -10.73 23.04
C ASN A 246 -1.06 -11.79 24.16
N PHE A 247 -1.39 -13.04 23.85
CA PHE A 247 -1.24 -14.18 24.78
C PHE A 247 0.22 -14.44 25.19
N SER A 248 1.20 -13.97 24.42
CA SER A 248 2.61 -14.11 24.74
C SER A 248 3.04 -13.32 25.98
N LYS A 249 2.24 -12.33 26.39
CA LYS A 249 2.44 -11.60 27.65
C LYS A 249 2.12 -12.48 28.86
N SER A 250 1.24 -13.47 28.69
CA SER A 250 0.85 -14.42 29.74
C SER A 250 1.77 -15.65 29.82
N LEU A 251 2.72 -15.80 28.88
CA LEU A 251 3.71 -16.88 28.93
C LEU A 251 4.81 -16.54 29.92
N ALA A 252 5.30 -17.56 30.64
CA ALA A 252 6.44 -17.49 31.56
C ALA A 252 7.79 -17.37 30.81
N ILE A 253 7.89 -16.36 29.93
CA ILE A 253 9.11 -16.03 29.19
C ILE A 253 9.76 -14.84 29.89
N SER A 254 11.04 -14.99 30.26
CA SER A 254 11.82 -13.93 30.87
C SER A 254 11.89 -12.69 29.95
N THR A 255 11.86 -11.50 30.56
CA THR A 255 11.97 -10.22 29.86
C THR A 255 13.25 -10.13 29.01
N TYR A 256 14.36 -10.63 29.54
CA TYR A 256 15.64 -10.71 28.83
C TYR A 256 15.55 -11.51 27.52
N LYS A 257 14.92 -12.69 27.56
CA LYS A 257 14.76 -13.54 26.36
C LYS A 257 13.89 -12.87 25.29
N ARG A 258 12.88 -12.10 25.72
CA ARG A 258 12.01 -11.31 24.84
C ARG A 258 12.78 -10.17 24.16
N PHE A 259 13.60 -9.45 24.93
CA PHE A 259 14.46 -8.39 24.42
C PHE A 259 15.49 -8.92 23.41
N MET A 260 16.17 -10.03 23.75
CA MET A 260 17.13 -10.67 22.84
C MET A 260 16.50 -11.17 21.55
N ASN A 261 15.26 -11.66 21.61
CA ASN A 261 14.52 -12.04 20.41
C ASN A 261 14.26 -10.83 19.49
N TRP A 262 13.88 -9.68 20.04
CA TRP A 262 13.67 -8.45 19.27
C TRP A 262 14.97 -7.94 18.65
N LEU A 263 16.08 -7.96 19.39
CA LEU A 263 17.40 -7.66 18.85
C LEU A 263 17.77 -8.58 17.69
N PHE A 264 17.51 -9.88 17.82
CA PHE A 264 17.78 -10.85 16.75
C PHE A 264 16.92 -10.57 15.51
N ILE A 265 15.63 -10.28 15.68
CA ILE A 265 14.72 -9.97 14.56
C ILE A 265 15.18 -8.70 13.82
N PHE A 266 15.51 -7.63 14.55
CA PHE A 266 15.98 -6.39 13.94
C PHE A 266 17.36 -6.54 13.31
N GLY A 267 18.27 -7.25 13.96
CA GLY A 267 19.57 -7.60 13.40
C GLY A 267 19.43 -8.38 12.09
N PHE A 268 18.56 -9.39 12.07
CA PHE A 268 18.28 -10.19 10.89
C PHE A 268 17.69 -9.36 9.75
N ILE A 269 16.74 -8.48 10.06
CA ILE A 269 16.16 -7.58 9.07
C ILE A 269 17.25 -6.71 8.46
N LEU A 270 18.18 -6.16 9.23
CA LEU A 270 19.21 -5.22 8.75
C LEU A 270 20.41 -5.88 8.03
N ILE A 271 20.49 -7.21 7.93
CA ILE A 271 21.63 -7.92 7.32
C ILE A 271 22.02 -7.35 5.93
N PRO A 272 21.08 -7.09 4.99
CA PRO A 272 21.44 -6.55 3.68
C PRO A 272 22.14 -5.19 3.75
N GLU A 273 21.70 -4.31 4.65
CA GLU A 273 22.27 -2.98 4.84
C GLU A 273 23.65 -3.06 5.48
N TRP A 274 23.86 -3.98 6.43
CA TRP A 274 25.18 -4.25 7.00
C TRP A 274 26.16 -4.76 5.94
N ILE A 275 25.73 -5.70 5.09
CA ILE A 275 26.54 -6.19 3.97
C ILE A 275 26.88 -5.02 3.04
N PHE A 276 25.90 -4.18 2.72
CA PHE A 276 26.11 -3.05 1.82
C PHE A 276 27.09 -2.04 2.39
N LEU A 277 26.98 -1.72 3.69
CA LEU A 277 27.92 -0.86 4.40
C LEU A 277 29.34 -1.43 4.34
N ILE A 278 29.49 -2.73 4.62
CA ILE A 278 30.80 -3.41 4.60
C ILE A 278 31.39 -3.38 3.19
N THR A 279 30.58 -3.64 2.15
CA THR A 279 31.05 -3.56 0.76
C THR A 279 31.44 -2.13 0.36
N ALA A 280 30.63 -1.13 0.73
CA ALA A 280 30.91 0.26 0.43
C ALA A 280 32.15 0.77 1.18
N SER A 281 32.44 0.24 2.38
CA SER A 281 33.69 0.52 3.09
C SER A 281 34.90 -0.23 2.54
N HIS A 282 34.70 -1.40 1.93
CA HIS A 282 35.79 -2.22 1.38
C HIS A 282 36.19 -1.85 -0.04
N PHE A 283 35.33 -1.15 -0.80
CA PHE A 283 35.70 -0.70 -2.14
C PHE A 283 36.82 0.35 -2.14
N ASP A 284 37.26 0.86 -0.99
CA ASP A 284 38.34 1.85 -0.87
C ASP A 284 39.16 1.71 0.44
N LEU A 285 39.71 0.51 0.69
CA LEU A 285 40.90 0.27 1.52
C LEU A 285 42.02 -0.33 0.66
#